data_AF-A0A9X3ABB3-F1
#
_entry.id   AF-A0A9X3ABB3-F1
#
_cell.length_a   1.000
_cell.length_b   1.000
_cell.length_c   1.000
_cell.angle_alpha   90.00
_cell.angle_beta   90.00
_cell.angle_gamma   90.00
#
_symmetry.space_group_name_H-M   'P 1'
#
loop_
_entity.id
_entity.type
_entity.pdbx_description
1 polymer ?
#
loop_
_entity_poly.entity_id
_entity_poly.type
_entity_poly.pdbx_seq_one_letter_code
_entity_poly.pdbx_strand_id
1 'polypeptide(L)' 'MTKTNVRIGIFEIEDAELHGEQQGERTLSIPCKSDPDLCMQLDAWDDETSIPAVLDGEHSVLYRQHYDQQSDAWVMRLA' A
#
# COMPACT_ATOMS: atom_id res chain seq x y z
N MET A 1 -2.55 14.13 -3.46
CA MET A 1 -2.21 12.77 -3.89
C MET A 1 -0.85 12.87 -4.54
N THR A 2 0.12 12.16 -4.00
CA THR A 2 1.50 12.18 -4.49
C THR A 2 1.86 10.76 -4.87
N LYS A 3 2.31 10.55 -6.12
CA LYS A 3 2.84 9.25 -6.52
C LYS A 3 4.13 8.97 -5.75
N THR A 4 4.28 7.73 -5.31
CA THR A 4 5.40 7.27 -4.50
C THR A 4 5.79 5.86 -4.95
N ASN A 5 7.08 5.55 -4.83
CA ASN A 5 7.55 4.18 -5.00
C ASN A 5 7.35 3.43 -3.67
N VAL A 6 6.79 2.23 -3.74
CA VAL A 6 6.71 1.32 -2.60
C VAL A 6 7.28 -0.03 -2.95
N ARG A 7 8.12 -0.57 -2.06
CA ARG A 7 8.63 -1.93 -2.13
C ARG A 7 8.13 -2.76 -0.96
N ILE A 8 7.50 -3.90 -1.24
CA ILE A 8 7.00 -4.87 -0.26
C ILE A 8 7.62 -6.22 -0.58
N GLY A 9 8.58 -6.68 0.24
CA GLY A 9 9.32 -7.90 -0.04
C GLY A 9 10.04 -7.84 -1.40
N ILE A 10 9.61 -8.68 -2.35
CA ILE A 10 10.15 -8.74 -3.72
C ILE A 10 9.40 -7.85 -4.72
N PHE A 11 8.25 -7.28 -4.32
CA PHE A 11 7.38 -6.49 -5.17
C PHE A 11 7.77 -5.02 -5.13
N GLU A 12 7.84 -4.39 -6.30
CA GLU A 12 8.16 -2.97 -6.45
C GLU A 12 7.06 -2.30 -7.28
N ILE A 13 6.43 -1.28 -6.70
CA ILE A 13 5.30 -0.56 -7.29
C ILE A 13 5.69 0.90 -7.42
N GLU A 14 5.73 1.41 -8.65
CA GLU A 14 6.20 2.77 -8.96
C GLU A 14 5.08 3.83 -8.94
N ASP A 15 3.82 3.40 -9.00
CA ASP A 15 2.65 4.25 -9.16
C ASP A 15 1.67 4.16 -7.99
N ALA A 16 2.15 3.75 -6.81
CA ALA A 16 1.36 3.84 -5.59
C ALA A 16 1.07 5.31 -5.25
N GLU A 17 -0.08 5.57 -4.64
CA GLU A 17 -0.53 6.93 -4.34
C GLU A 17 -0.62 7.14 -2.83
N LEU A 18 0.13 8.12 -2.31
CA LEU A 18 0.05 8.52 -0.92
C LEU A 18 -1.03 9.60 -0.72
N HIS A 19 -1.89 9.37 0.26
CA HIS A 19 -2.99 10.24 0.66
C HIS A 19 -2.83 10.64 2.14
N GLY A 20 -3.34 11.84 2.47
CA GLY A 20 -3.24 12.41 3.83
C GLY A 20 -1.90 13.10 4.10
N GLU A 21 -1.93 14.12 4.96
CA GLU A 21 -0.72 14.87 5.35
C GLU A 21 -0.28 14.54 6.79
N GLN A 22 -1.19 14.09 7.66
CA GLN A 22 -0.91 13.80 9.06
C GLN A 22 -0.57 12.33 9.30
N GLN A 23 0.45 12.06 10.12
CA GLN A 23 1.03 10.74 10.35
C GLN A 23 0.02 9.62 10.68
N GLY A 24 -1.10 9.91 11.35
CA GLY A 24 -2.13 8.93 11.70
C GLY A 24 -3.30 8.79 10.71
N GLU A 25 -3.37 9.64 9.68
CA GLU A 25 -4.40 9.61 8.65
C GLU A 25 -3.84 9.25 7.27
N ARG A 26 -2.53 9.02 7.18
CA ARG A 26 -1.89 8.67 5.91
C ARG A 26 -2.34 7.30 5.45
N THR A 27 -2.76 7.24 4.19
CA THR A 27 -3.04 5.98 3.50
C THR A 27 -2.24 5.89 2.21
N LEU A 28 -1.94 4.66 1.82
CA LEU A 28 -1.27 4.32 0.58
C LEU A 28 -2.21 3.48 -0.28
N SER A 29 -2.52 3.95 -1.47
CA SER A 29 -3.27 3.18 -2.47
C SER A 29 -2.29 2.42 -3.36
N ILE A 30 -2.42 1.10 -3.42
CA ILE A 30 -1.61 0.20 -4.26
C ILE A 30 -2.51 -0.35 -5.37
N PRO A 31 -2.35 0.12 -6.62
CA PRO A 31 -3.16 -0.36 -7.74
C PRO A 31 -2.89 -1.84 -8.05
N CYS A 32 -3.94 -2.65 -8.14
CA CYS A 32 -3.80 -4.09 -8.41
C CYS A 32 -3.34 -4.40 -9.84
N LYS A 33 -3.49 -3.44 -10.76
CA LYS A 33 -3.00 -3.56 -12.14
C LYS A 33 -1.48 -3.43 -12.25
N SER A 34 -0.82 -2.80 -11.29
CA SER A 34 0.62 -2.61 -11.29
C SER A 34 1.33 -3.92 -10.96
N ASP A 35 0.79 -4.69 -10.01
CA ASP A 35 1.25 -6.05 -9.71
C ASP A 35 0.07 -6.92 -9.20
N PRO A 36 -0.50 -7.78 -10.07
CA PRO A 36 -1.61 -8.65 -9.69
C PRO A 36 -1.24 -9.69 -8.62
N ASP A 37 0.01 -10.15 -8.58
CA ASP A 37 0.46 -11.16 -7.62
C ASP A 37 0.55 -10.55 -6.21
N LEU A 38 1.07 -9.32 -6.10
CA LEU A 38 1.03 -8.57 -4.85
C LEU A 38 -0.43 -8.36 -4.40
N CYS A 39 -1.31 -7.95 -5.31
CA CYS A 39 -2.71 -7.72 -4.97
C CYS A 39 -3.39 -8.97 -4.39
N MET A 40 -3.14 -10.15 -4.97
CA MET A 40 -3.63 -11.43 -4.43
C MET A 40 -3.02 -11.75 -3.05
N GLN A 41 -1.75 -11.41 -2.81
CA GLN A 41 -1.14 -11.60 -1.49
C GLN A 41 -1.75 -10.68 -0.42
N LEU A 42 -2.00 -9.42 -0.76
CA LEU A 42 -2.64 -8.45 0.14
C LEU A 42 -4.08 -8.85 0.49
N ASP A 43 -4.81 -9.49 -0.43
CA ASP A 43 -6.16 -10.02 -0.18
C ASP A 43 -6.18 -11.11 0.90
N ALA A 44 -5.10 -11.91 0.99
CA ALA A 44 -4.99 -13.00 1.94
C ALA A 44 -4.64 -12.58 3.38
N TRP A 45 -4.18 -11.35 3.60
CA TRP A 45 -3.79 -10.84 4.93
C TRP A 45 -4.94 -10.11 5.61
N ASP A 46 -5.02 -10.16 6.94
CA ASP A 46 -6.01 -9.38 7.69
C ASP A 46 -5.55 -7.92 7.90
N ASP A 47 -6.40 -7.13 8.56
CA ASP A 47 -6.15 -5.71 8.86
C ASP A 47 -5.22 -5.48 10.07
N GLU A 48 -4.88 -6.52 10.83
CA GLU A 48 -3.95 -6.47 11.97
C GLU A 48 -2.52 -6.89 11.59
N THR A 49 -2.36 -7.58 10.46
CA THR A 49 -1.08 -8.05 9.94
C THR A 49 -0.19 -6.87 9.57
N SER A 50 0.97 -6.78 10.22
CA SER A 50 2.00 -5.77 9.91
C SER A 50 2.77 -6.16 8.65
N ILE A 51 2.84 -5.27 7.68
CA ILE A 51 3.47 -5.49 6.38
C ILE A 51 4.67 -4.54 6.26
N PRO A 52 5.92 -5.04 6.38
CA PRO A 52 7.10 -4.21 6.19
C PRO A 52 7.18 -3.70 4.75
N ALA A 53 7.40 -2.40 4.59
CA ALA A 53 7.54 -1.75 3.30
C ALA A 53 8.70 -0.74 3.29
N VAL A 54 9.13 -0.37 2.10
CA VAL A 54 10.04 0.76 1.87
C VAL A 54 9.32 1.73 0.95
N LEU A 55 9.03 2.95 1.41
CA LEU A 55 8.39 4.01 0.63
C LEU A 55 9.44 5.08 0.31
N ASP A 56 9.69 5.34 -0.98
CA ASP A 56 10.70 6.31 -1.44
C ASP A 56 12.07 6.16 -0.75
N GLY A 57 12.45 4.92 -0.40
CA GLY A 57 13.70 4.61 0.31
C GLY A 57 13.63 4.64 1.83
N GLU A 58 12.52 5.07 2.43
CA GLU A 58 12.29 5.08 3.88
C GLU A 58 11.53 3.84 4.35
N HIS A 59 11.96 3.24 5.46
CA HIS A 59 11.26 2.08 6.04
C HIS A 59 9.92 2.48 6.64
N SER A 60 8.89 1.70 6.37
CA SER A 60 7.55 1.89 6.90
C SER A 60 6.88 0.55 7.21
N VAL A 61 5.76 0.62 7.93
CA VAL A 61 4.89 -0.53 8.17
C VAL A 61 3.50 -0.17 7.66
N LEU A 62 2.98 -1.04 6.80
CA LEU A 62 1.65 -0.94 6.24
C LEU A 62 0.72 -1.92 6.94
N TYR A 63 -0.54 -1.55 6.99
CA TYR A 63 -1.63 -2.43 7.42
C TYR A 63 -2.76 -2.34 6.41
N ARG A 64 -3.47 -3.45 6.18
CA ARG A 64 -4.62 -3.42 5.30
C ARG A 64 -5.72 -2.53 5.88
N GLN A 65 -6.40 -1.76 5.04
CA GLN A 65 -7.58 -0.98 5.44
C GLN A 65 -8.83 -1.48 4.73
N HIS A 66 -8.88 -1.33 3.40
CA HIS A 66 -9.99 -1.80 2.58
C HIS A 66 -9.58 -1.90 1.11
N TYR A 67 -10.37 -2.62 0.35
CA TYR A 67 -10.26 -2.65 -1.11
C TYR A 67 -11.16 -1.57 -1.71
N ASP A 68 -10.60 -0.72 -2.56
CA ASP A 68 -11.38 0.24 -3.35
C ASP A 68 -11.71 -0.37 -4.73
N GLN A 69 -12.96 -0.78 -4.88
CA GLN A 69 -13.47 -1.35 -6.14
C GLN A 69 -13.53 -0.33 -7.28
N GLN A 70 -13.58 0.97 -6.99
CA GLN A 70 -13.67 1.99 -8.02
C GLN A 70 -12.32 2.21 -8.71
N SER A 71 -11.25 2.25 -7.92
CA SER A 71 -9.88 2.44 -8.42
C SER A 71 -9.14 1.13 -8.70
N ASP A 72 -9.70 -0.02 -8.29
CA ASP A 72 -9.09 -1.34 -8.42
C ASP A 72 -7.76 -1.40 -7.65
N ALA A 73 -7.80 -0.99 -6.38
CA ALA A 73 -6.61 -0.80 -5.55
C ALA A 73 -6.84 -1.22 -4.08
N TRP A 74 -5.78 -1.70 -3.45
CA TRP A 74 -5.73 -1.89 -2.00
C TRP A 74 -5.34 -0.60 -1.30
N VAL A 75 -6.16 -0.15 -0.36
CA VAL A 75 -5.86 0.99 0.51
C VAL A 75 -5.25 0.48 1.81
N MET A 76 -4.06 1.00 2.12
CA MET A 76 -3.23 0.60 3.24
C MET A 76 -3.09 1.75 4.23
N ARG A 77 -3.13 1.45 5.53
CA ARG A 77 -2.82 2.37 6.65
C ARG A 77 -1.31 2.40 6.84
N LEU A 78 -0.72 3.58 7.07
CA LEU A 78 0.67 3.69 7.55
C LEU A 78 0.70 3.72 9.08
N ALA A 79 1.74 3.15 9.69
CA ALA A 79 2.03 3.24 11.13
C ALA A 79 2.77 4.54 11.51
#